data_AF-A0A9P0DA85-F1
#
_entry.id   AF-A0A9P0DA85-F1
#
_cell.length_a   1.000
_cell.length_b   1.000
_cell.length_c   1.000
_cell.angle_alpha   90.00
_cell.angle_beta   90.00
_cell.angle_gamma   90.00
#
_symmetry.space_group_name_H-M   'P 1'
#
loop_
_entity.id
_entity.type
_entity.pdbx_description
1 polymer ?
#
loop_
_entity_poly.entity_id
_entity_poly.type
_entity_poly.pdbx_seq_one_letter_code
_entity_poly.pdbx_strand_id
1 'polypeptide(L)'
;MQPVVKCTAIEGDALLAVDLMNLSNDQNYLYRIVLAVTSGECSQYLSNLQPGPISHSRWLTTASRILRLYISSKKPTENLITLATYIVKVYEPVWFAIKTKPRCWDGARHLWKIIYLRRYLPQVLRNIIDPVIQRNAYFSHPTTSYAK
;
A
#
# COMPACT_ATOMS: atom_id res chain seq x y z
N MET A 1 15.93 4.30 -15.05
CA MET A 1 15.26 5.38 -14.31
C MET A 1 16.15 6.62 -14.49
N GLN A 2 15.59 7.79 -14.80
CA GLN A 2 16.35 9.06 -14.85
C GLN A 2 16.83 9.45 -13.44
N PRO A 3 17.86 10.32 -13.29
CA PRO A 3 18.57 10.52 -12.02
C PRO A 3 17.61 10.89 -10.89
N VAL A 4 17.99 10.57 -9.65
CA VAL A 4 17.22 10.79 -8.42
C VAL A 4 16.68 12.23 -8.36
N VAL A 5 15.43 12.42 -8.80
CA VAL A 5 14.72 13.69 -8.69
C VAL A 5 14.06 13.69 -7.33
N LYS A 6 14.24 14.77 -6.55
CA LYS A 6 13.44 15.01 -5.34
C LYS A 6 11.97 15.01 -5.74
N CYS A 7 11.20 14.07 -5.18
CA CYS A 7 9.76 13.99 -5.42
C CYS A 7 9.01 14.70 -4.28
N THR A 8 7.79 15.16 -4.55
CA THR A 8 6.96 15.71 -3.49
C THR A 8 6.62 14.60 -2.50
N ALA A 9 7.02 14.79 -1.24
CA ALA A 9 6.75 13.81 -0.19
C ALA A 9 5.23 13.66 0.00
N ILE A 10 4.78 12.41 0.11
CA ILE A 10 3.39 12.10 0.49
C ILE A 10 3.40 11.73 1.97
N GLU A 11 2.63 12.47 2.76
CA GLU A 11 2.41 12.13 4.16
C GLU A 11 1.81 10.72 4.28
N GLY A 12 2.43 9.89 5.11
CA GLY A 12 1.95 8.55 5.45
C GLY A 12 1.91 8.38 6.96
N ASP A 13 1.00 7.53 7.44
CA ASP A 13 1.04 7.09 8.84
C ASP A 13 2.36 6.36 9.10
N ALA A 14 2.86 6.42 10.34
CA ALA A 14 4.08 5.73 10.74
C ALA A 14 4.01 4.26 10.33
N LEU A 15 4.96 3.85 9.48
CA LEU A 15 5.08 2.47 9.03
C LEU A 15 5.10 1.57 10.26
N LEU A 16 4.30 0.51 10.23
CA LEU A 16 4.30 -0.47 11.30
C LEU A 16 5.73 -0.99 11.49
N ALA A 17 6.12 -1.27 12.73
CA ALA A 17 7.37 -1.97 13.03
C ALA A 17 7.28 -3.39 12.44
N VAL A 18 7.64 -3.51 11.17
CA VAL A 18 7.65 -4.76 10.41
C VAL A 18 9.05 -5.34 10.50
N ASP A 19 9.13 -6.62 10.85
CA ASP A 19 10.39 -7.35 10.78
C ASP A 19 10.82 -7.50 9.31
N LEU A 20 11.81 -6.69 8.92
CA LEU A 20 12.34 -6.63 7.56
C LEU A 20 12.97 -7.95 7.11
N MET A 21 13.41 -8.80 8.04
CA MET A 21 14.03 -10.10 7.73
C MET A 21 12.99 -11.14 7.30
N ASN A 22 11.72 -10.95 7.65
CA ASN A 22 10.61 -11.84 7.29
C ASN A 22 9.84 -11.36 6.03
N LEU A 23 10.39 -10.39 5.30
CA LEU A 23 9.80 -9.87 4.07
C LEU A 23 10.40 -10.55 2.84
N SER A 24 9.53 -10.96 1.90
CA SER A 24 9.99 -11.36 0.57
C SER A 24 10.58 -10.17 -0.18
N ASN A 25 11.32 -10.43 -1.25
CA ASN A 25 11.91 -9.38 -2.09
C ASN A 25 10.88 -8.34 -2.58
N ASP A 26 9.70 -8.79 -3.01
CA ASP A 26 8.62 -7.90 -3.47
C ASP A 26 8.04 -7.05 -2.32
N GLN A 27 7.89 -7.63 -1.12
CA GLN A 27 7.39 -6.92 0.06
C GLN A 27 8.40 -5.91 0.57
N ASN A 28 9.68 -6.27 0.58
CA ASN A 28 10.78 -5.39 0.95
C ASN A 28 10.90 -4.23 -0.03
N TYR A 29 10.71 -4.49 -1.34
CA TYR A 29 10.67 -3.43 -2.35
C TYR A 29 9.51 -2.45 -2.10
N LEU A 30 8.29 -2.94 -1.85
CA LEU A 30 7.15 -2.07 -1.53
C LEU A 30 7.46 -1.20 -0.29
N TYR A 31 7.99 -1.81 0.76
CA TYR A 31 8.35 -1.10 1.99
C TYR A 31 9.35 0.03 1.72
N ARG A 32 10.44 -0.28 1.01
CA ARG A 32 11.49 0.70 0.68
C ARG A 32 10.99 1.83 -0.22
N ILE A 33 10.12 1.53 -1.18
CA ILE A 33 9.60 2.56 -2.09
C ILE A 33 8.56 3.44 -1.43
N VAL A 34 7.76 2.91 -0.50
CA VAL A 34 6.87 3.74 0.33
C VAL A 34 7.70 4.66 1.22
N LEU A 35 8.76 4.16 1.86
CA LEU A 35 9.71 5.02 2.58
C LEU A 35 10.24 6.16 1.72
N ALA A 36 10.70 5.85 0.50
CA ALA A 36 11.21 6.87 -0.43
C ALA A 36 10.16 7.91 -0.84
N VAL A 37 8.90 7.49 -1.03
CA VAL A 37 7.80 8.42 -1.32
C VAL A 37 7.47 9.29 -0.11
N THR A 38 7.50 8.72 1.10
CA THR A 38 7.20 9.46 2.34
C THR A 38 8.32 10.44 2.71
N SER A 39 9.58 10.11 2.43
CA SER A 39 10.72 11.01 2.65
C SER A 39 10.89 12.04 1.53
N GLY A 40 10.33 11.78 0.35
CA GLY A 40 10.58 12.55 -0.88
C GLY A 40 11.92 12.21 -1.55
N GLU A 41 12.69 11.26 -0.99
CA GLU A 41 14.05 10.92 -1.42
C GLU A 41 14.18 9.44 -1.79
N CYS A 42 14.63 9.18 -3.02
CA CYS A 42 14.84 7.82 -3.52
C CYS A 42 16.34 7.53 -3.68
N SER A 43 16.86 6.49 -3.04
CA SER A 43 18.28 6.14 -3.20
C SER A 43 18.59 5.60 -4.60
N GLN A 44 19.84 5.81 -5.07
CA GLN A 44 20.28 5.28 -6.36
C GLN A 44 20.12 3.74 -6.42
N TYR A 45 20.42 3.04 -5.32
CA TYR A 45 20.20 1.60 -5.19
C TYR A 45 18.73 1.22 -5.45
N LEU A 46 17.79 1.91 -4.80
CA LEU A 46 16.36 1.65 -4.97
C LEU A 46 15.86 1.99 -6.38
N SER A 47 16.42 3.02 -7.01
CA SER A 47 16.09 3.40 -8.37
C SER A 47 16.52 2.36 -9.41
N ASN A 48 17.63 1.65 -9.15
CA ASN A 48 18.18 0.61 -10.01
C ASN A 48 17.48 -0.74 -9.83
N LEU A 49 16.89 -0.99 -8.66
CA LEU A 49 16.08 -2.18 -8.41
C LEU A 49 14.86 -2.22 -9.34
N GLN A 50 14.63 -3.38 -9.95
CA GLN A 50 13.43 -3.62 -10.75
C GLN A 50 12.39 -4.39 -9.94
N PRO A 51 11.12 -3.93 -9.91
CA PRO A 51 10.03 -4.74 -9.40
C PRO A 51 9.92 -6.04 -10.20
N GLY A 52 9.54 -7.15 -9.55
CA GLY A 52 9.30 -8.44 -10.21
C GLY A 52 8.29 -8.35 -11.37
N PRO A 53 8.16 -9.39 -12.22
CA PRO A 53 7.28 -9.36 -13.40
C PRO A 53 5.83 -9.00 -13.06
N ILE A 54 5.14 -8.30 -13.97
CA ILE A 54 3.69 -8.00 -13.80
C ILE A 54 2.94 -9.32 -13.88
N SER A 55 2.08 -9.58 -12.88
CA SER A 55 1.09 -10.64 -12.92
C SER A 55 -0.24 -10.08 -12.46
N HIS A 56 -1.34 -10.47 -13.12
CA HIS A 56 -2.69 -10.01 -12.79
C HIS A 56 -3.11 -10.33 -11.35
N SER A 57 -2.55 -11.38 -10.74
CA SER A 57 -2.84 -11.76 -9.35
C SER A 57 -2.00 -10.99 -8.31
N ARG A 58 -0.99 -10.21 -8.73
CA ARG A 58 0.00 -9.58 -7.85
C ARG A 58 -0.20 -8.07 -7.73
N TRP A 59 -1.19 -7.68 -6.95
CA TRP A 59 -1.45 -6.27 -6.63
C TRP A 59 -0.24 -5.56 -5.99
N LEU A 60 0.54 -6.26 -5.16
CA LEU A 60 1.78 -5.76 -4.56
C LEU A 60 2.76 -5.18 -5.59
N THR A 61 2.97 -5.89 -6.70
CA THR A 61 3.89 -5.46 -7.75
C THR A 61 3.33 -4.30 -8.56
N THR A 62 2.01 -4.22 -8.71
CA THR A 62 1.32 -3.11 -9.35
C THR A 62 1.46 -1.83 -8.51
N ALA A 63 1.22 -1.92 -7.21
CA ALA A 63 1.39 -0.81 -6.27
C ALA A 63 2.83 -0.27 -6.29
N SER A 64 3.83 -1.16 -6.20
CA SER A 64 5.24 -0.80 -6.29
C SER A 64 5.60 -0.06 -7.59
N ARG A 65 5.03 -0.48 -8.73
CA ARG A 65 5.24 0.19 -10.02
C ARG A 65 4.58 1.57 -10.09
N ILE A 66 3.38 1.73 -9.54
CA ILE A 66 2.69 3.04 -9.45
C ILE A 66 3.54 4.02 -8.64
N LEU A 67 4.07 3.60 -7.48
CA LEU A 67 4.94 4.45 -6.67
C LEU A 67 6.26 4.79 -7.39
N ARG A 68 6.84 3.83 -8.12
CA ARG A 68 8.03 4.08 -8.94
C ARG A 68 7.78 5.10 -10.04
N LEU A 69 6.61 5.01 -10.68
CA LEU A 69 6.18 5.98 -11.69
C LEU A 69 5.99 7.36 -11.07
N TYR A 70 5.39 7.44 -9.88
CA TYR A 70 5.23 8.68 -9.12
C TYR A 70 6.57 9.36 -8.83
N ILE A 71 7.53 8.63 -8.24
CA ILE A 71 8.89 9.15 -7.94
C ILE A 71 9.61 9.61 -9.21
N SER A 72 9.43 8.89 -10.32
CA SER A 72 10.10 9.20 -11.59
C SER A 72 9.48 10.40 -12.32
N SER A 73 8.30 10.86 -11.91
CA SER A 73 7.58 11.93 -12.61
C SER A 73 7.88 13.29 -11.99
N LYS A 74 8.45 14.20 -12.79
CA LYS A 74 8.67 15.59 -12.37
C LYS A 74 7.37 16.37 -12.14
N LYS A 75 6.31 16.00 -12.88
CA LYS A 75 4.98 16.60 -12.83
C LYS A 75 3.94 15.48 -12.87
N PRO A 76 3.69 14.79 -11.74
CA PRO A 76 2.73 13.71 -11.71
C PRO A 76 1.32 14.24 -11.98
N THR A 77 0.50 13.46 -12.69
CA THR A 77 -0.90 13.80 -12.92
C THR A 77 -1.70 13.67 -11.62
N GLU A 78 -2.83 14.35 -11.49
CA GLU A 78 -3.70 14.25 -10.31
C GLU A 78 -4.13 12.81 -10.02
N ASN A 79 -4.40 12.03 -11.07
CA ASN A 79 -4.73 10.61 -10.93
C ASN A 79 -3.55 9.80 -10.36
N LEU A 80 -2.32 10.07 -10.80
CA LEU A 80 -1.13 9.40 -10.28
C LEU A 80 -0.86 9.79 -8.82
N ILE A 81 -1.02 11.07 -8.47
CA ILE A 81 -0.92 11.55 -7.09
C ILE A 81 -1.96 10.86 -6.22
N THR A 82 -3.21 10.78 -6.68
CA THR A 82 -4.33 10.14 -5.97
C THR A 82 -4.04 8.66 -5.71
N LEU A 83 -3.59 7.92 -6.73
CA LEU A 83 -3.24 6.50 -6.59
C LEU A 83 -2.05 6.30 -5.66
N ALA A 84 -0.98 7.09 -5.81
CA ALA A 84 0.19 7.00 -4.94
C ALA A 84 -0.18 7.32 -3.47
N THR A 85 -0.99 8.35 -3.25
CA THR A 85 -1.50 8.71 -1.92
C THR A 85 -2.35 7.61 -1.33
N TYR A 86 -3.23 6.98 -2.13
CA TYR A 86 -4.00 5.83 -1.69
C TYR A 86 -3.14 4.64 -1.28
N ILE A 87 -2.09 4.37 -2.05
CA ILE A 87 -1.15 3.29 -1.73
C ILE A 87 -0.46 3.54 -0.40
N VAL A 88 0.06 4.76 -0.19
CA VAL A 88 0.79 5.14 1.03
C VAL A 88 -0.13 5.23 2.25
N LYS A 89 -1.30 5.89 2.13
CA LYS A 89 -2.18 6.16 3.28
C LYS A 89 -3.12 5.02 3.65
N VAL A 90 -3.47 4.11 2.72
CA VAL A 90 -4.47 3.06 2.99
C VAL A 90 -3.93 1.67 2.72
N TYR A 91 -3.45 1.42 1.51
CA TYR A 91 -3.13 0.05 1.11
C TYR A 91 -1.93 -0.50 1.88
N GLU A 92 -0.83 0.25 1.95
CA GLU A 92 0.39 -0.19 2.62
C GLU A 92 0.16 -0.49 4.12
N PRO A 93 -0.45 0.41 4.91
CA PRO A 93 -0.59 0.17 6.35
C PRO A 93 -1.52 -1.01 6.67
N VAL A 94 -2.48 -1.30 5.78
CA VAL A 94 -3.39 -2.44 5.88
C VAL A 94 -2.69 -3.72 5.45
N TRP A 95 -1.95 -3.70 4.34
CA TRP A 95 -1.23 -4.86 3.83
C TRP A 95 -0.21 -5.37 4.85
N PHE A 96 0.56 -4.48 5.46
CA PHE A 96 1.51 -4.87 6.51
C PHE A 96 0.83 -5.25 7.84
N ALA A 97 -0.33 -4.67 8.15
CA ALA A 97 -1.13 -5.14 9.29
C ALA A 97 -1.59 -6.59 9.10
N ILE A 98 -2.03 -6.96 7.88
CA ILE A 98 -2.41 -8.34 7.55
C ILE A 98 -1.19 -9.26 7.56
N LYS A 99 -0.06 -8.83 6.97
CA LYS A 99 1.19 -9.63 6.95
C LYS A 99 1.72 -9.92 8.35
N THR A 100 1.59 -8.96 9.28
CA THR A 100 2.02 -9.14 10.68
C THR A 100 1.02 -9.94 11.51
N LYS A 101 -0.28 -9.78 11.26
CA LYS A 101 -1.37 -10.49 11.96
C LYS A 101 -2.32 -11.16 10.96
N PRO A 102 -1.93 -12.30 10.35
CA PRO A 102 -2.69 -12.90 9.25
C PRO A 102 -3.90 -13.74 9.70
N ARG A 103 -4.16 -13.84 11.00
CA ARG A 103 -5.20 -14.74 11.54
C ARG A 103 -6.59 -14.20 11.21
N CYS A 104 -7.54 -15.09 10.93
CA CYS A 104 -8.89 -14.73 10.52
C CYS A 104 -9.61 -13.85 11.56
N TRP A 105 -9.39 -14.06 12.85
CA TRP A 105 -9.99 -13.25 13.91
C TRP A 105 -9.46 -11.82 14.00
N ASP A 106 -8.26 -11.54 13.45
CA ASP A 106 -7.76 -10.17 13.29
C ASP A 106 -8.45 -9.48 12.09
N GLY A 107 -9.23 -10.22 11.31
CA GLY A 107 -9.97 -9.74 10.15
C GLY A 107 -10.83 -8.51 10.44
N ALA A 108 -11.62 -8.51 11.51
CA ALA A 108 -12.43 -7.35 11.89
C ALA A 108 -11.58 -6.09 12.16
N ARG A 109 -10.38 -6.27 12.73
CA ARG A 109 -9.43 -5.16 12.98
C ARG A 109 -8.87 -4.61 11.68
N HIS A 110 -8.52 -5.49 10.73
CA HIS A 110 -8.04 -5.08 9.41
C HIS A 110 -9.12 -4.32 8.63
N LEU A 111 -10.37 -4.81 8.67
CA LEU A 111 -11.51 -4.12 8.04
C LEU A 111 -11.73 -2.75 8.66
N TRP A 112 -11.73 -2.66 9.99
CA TRP A 112 -11.85 -1.39 10.69
C TRP A 112 -10.71 -0.42 10.31
N LYS A 113 -9.48 -0.92 10.20
CA LYS A 113 -8.32 -0.10 9.76
C LYS A 113 -8.53 0.45 8.35
N ILE A 114 -9.03 -0.35 7.40
CA ILE A 114 -9.39 0.14 6.05
C ILE A 114 -10.47 1.23 6.14
N ILE A 115 -11.55 0.99 6.90
CA ILE A 115 -12.67 1.94 7.07
C ILE A 115 -12.17 3.26 7.66
N TYR A 116 -11.26 3.19 8.64
CA TYR A 116 -10.68 4.36 9.28
C TYR A 116 -9.79 5.14 8.31
N LEU A 117 -8.81 4.46 7.69
CA LEU A 117 -7.83 5.10 6.82
C LEU A 117 -8.46 5.69 5.57
N ARG A 118 -9.50 5.08 4.99
CA ARG A 118 -10.12 5.62 3.78
C ARG A 118 -10.89 6.94 3.99
N ARG A 119 -11.10 7.39 5.24
CA ARG A 119 -11.91 8.59 5.56
C ARG A 119 -11.36 9.89 4.98
N TYR A 120 -10.05 9.97 4.72
CA TYR A 120 -9.48 11.18 4.09
C TYR A 120 -9.94 11.35 2.63
N LEU A 121 -10.45 10.28 1.99
CA LEU A 121 -10.81 10.33 0.57
C LEU A 121 -12.08 11.16 0.33
N PRO A 122 -12.14 11.90 -0.80
CA PRO A 122 -13.36 12.59 -1.22
C PRO A 122 -14.50 11.59 -1.47
N GLN A 123 -15.74 12.05 -1.34
CA GLN A 123 -16.93 11.20 -1.44
C GLN A 123 -17.00 10.42 -2.76
N VAL A 124 -16.59 11.05 -3.87
CA VAL A 124 -16.56 10.41 -5.20
C VAL A 124 -15.70 9.15 -5.20
N LEU A 125 -14.50 9.20 -4.61
CA LEU A 125 -13.61 8.03 -4.53
C LEU A 125 -14.10 7.02 -3.49
N ARG A 126 -14.69 7.47 -2.38
CA ARG A 126 -15.32 6.58 -1.39
C ARG A 126 -16.44 5.75 -2.02
N ASN A 127 -17.28 6.35 -2.87
CA ASN A 127 -18.36 5.65 -3.56
C ASN A 127 -17.85 4.51 -4.47
N ILE A 128 -16.62 4.62 -4.99
CA ILE A 128 -15.98 3.57 -5.81
C ILE A 128 -15.44 2.44 -4.92
N ILE A 129 -14.83 2.80 -3.79
CA ILE A 129 -14.09 1.85 -2.93
C ILE A 129 -15.03 1.11 -1.97
N ASP A 130 -16.09 1.76 -1.48
CA ASP A 130 -17.00 1.21 -0.48
C ASP A 130 -17.64 -0.12 -0.93
N PRO A 131 -18.16 -0.26 -2.17
CA PRO A 131 -18.67 -1.54 -2.66
C PRO A 131 -17.59 -2.64 -2.77
N VAL A 132 -16.32 -2.26 -2.99
CA VAL A 132 -15.21 -3.22 -3.02
C VAL A 132 -14.90 -3.71 -1.61
N ILE A 133 -14.90 -2.81 -0.62
CA ILE A 133 -14.68 -3.19 0.78
C ILE A 133 -15.80 -4.10 1.26
N GLN A 134 -17.07 -3.77 0.98
CA GLN A 134 -18.22 -4.57 1.37
C GLN A 134 -18.16 -5.99 0.81
N ARG A 135 -17.87 -6.14 -0.49
CA ARG A 135 -17.74 -7.47 -1.13
C ARG A 135 -16.61 -8.32 -0.56
N ASN A 136 -15.52 -7.68 -0.11
CA ASN A 136 -14.35 -8.38 0.42
C ASN A 136 -14.36 -8.54 1.95
N ALA A 137 -15.39 -8.05 2.66
CA ALA A 137 -15.45 -8.06 4.12
C ALA A 137 -15.76 -9.42 4.75
N TYR A 138 -15.80 -10.53 4.00
CA TYR A 138 -16.20 -11.85 4.49
C TYR A 138 -15.37 -12.35 5.68
N PHE A 139 -14.09 -11.99 5.75
CA PHE A 139 -13.18 -12.36 6.84
C PHE A 139 -13.48 -11.66 8.18
N SER A 140 -14.40 -10.70 8.19
CA SER A 140 -14.84 -10.01 9.41
C SER A 140 -16.06 -10.65 10.08
N HIS A 141 -16.59 -11.73 9.50
CA HIS A 141 -17.78 -12.39 10.04
C HIS A 141 -17.44 -13.27 11.27
N PRO A 142 -18.17 -13.13 12.39
CA PRO A 142 -17.85 -13.81 13.64
C PRO A 142 -18.01 -15.33 13.60
N THR A 143 -18.78 -15.92 12.66
CA THR A 143 -18.99 -17.39 12.62
C THR A 143 -17.77 -18.20 12.17
N THR A 144 -16.70 -17.56 11.70
CA THR A 144 -15.48 -18.26 11.26
C THR A 144 -14.64 -18.83 12.43
N SER A 145 -15.06 -18.63 13.68
CA SER A 145 -14.40 -19.12 14.90
C SER A 145 -14.85 -20.52 15.39
N TYR A 146 -15.72 -21.22 14.66
CA TYR A 146 -16.22 -22.55 15.04
C TYR A 146 -15.57 -23.72 14.29
N ALA A 147 -14.37 -23.55 13.74
CA ALA A 147 -13.55 -24.69 13.33
C ALA A 147 -12.58 -25.03 14.47
N LYS A 148 -13.03 -25.93 15.36
CA LYS A 148 -12.16 -26.66 16.30
C LYS A 148 -11.51 -27.83 15.58
#